data_AF-A0A3Q2ZCK8-F1
#
_entry.id   AF-A0A3Q2ZCK8-F1
#
_cell.length_a   1.000
_cell.length_b   1.000
_cell.length_c   1.000
_cell.angle_alpha   90.00
_cell.angle_beta   90.00
_cell.angle_gamma   90.00
#
_symmetry.space_group_name_H-M   'P 1'
#
loop_
_entity.id
_entity.type
_entity.pdbx_description
1 polymer ?
#
loop_
_entity_poly.entity_id
_entity_poly.type
_entity_poly.pdbx_seq_one_letter_code
_entity_poly.pdbx_strand_id
1 'polypeptide(L)'
;LALKARVPNPGPGEPPKTSCSHMYLLSFFFFFHKSTARKSLRSLARYETSLCLLTRRFAEKLSRSVNGVLDLNEVSEELGVSKRRIYDVTNVLKGIRLIRKKSKSHIQWV
;
A
#
# COMPACT_ATOMS: atom_id res chain seq x y z
N LEU A 1 -43.43 -4.93 18.97
CA LEU A 1 -42.95 -3.54 19.08
C LEU A 1 -41.48 -3.58 19.50
N ALA A 2 -40.58 -3.32 18.55
CA ALA A 2 -39.17 -3.70 18.63
C ALA A 2 -38.36 -2.81 19.58
N LEU A 3 -37.55 -3.46 20.41
CA LEU A 3 -36.49 -2.89 21.25
C LEU A 3 -35.44 -2.20 20.37
N LYS A 4 -35.20 -0.90 20.56
CA LYS A 4 -34.07 -0.19 19.95
C LYS A 4 -32.99 -0.01 21.02
N ALA A 5 -31.89 -0.74 20.86
CA ALA A 5 -30.74 -0.73 21.74
C ALA A 5 -30.01 0.63 21.72
N ARG A 6 -29.52 0.99 22.90
CA ARG A 6 -28.75 2.20 23.25
C ARG A 6 -27.34 2.13 22.64
N VAL A 7 -26.87 3.22 22.01
CA VAL A 7 -25.44 3.46 21.73
C VAL A 7 -24.97 4.60 22.65
N PRO A 8 -24.02 4.37 23.58
CA PRO A 8 -23.51 5.43 24.44
C PRO A 8 -22.54 6.36 23.71
N ASN A 9 -22.59 7.63 24.09
CA ASN A 9 -21.82 8.75 23.56
C ASN A 9 -20.36 8.69 24.07
N PRO A 10 -19.31 8.83 23.23
CA PRO A 10 -17.93 8.89 23.71
C PRO A 10 -17.64 10.25 24.39
N GLY A 11 -17.11 10.21 25.62
CA GLY A 11 -16.79 11.38 26.44
C GLY A 11 -15.55 12.17 25.97
N PRO A 12 -15.33 13.37 26.53
CA PRO A 12 -14.32 14.33 26.05
C PRO A 12 -12.94 13.99 26.63
N GLY A 13 -12.04 13.52 25.77
CA GLY A 13 -10.67 13.17 26.18
C GLY A 13 -9.84 12.40 25.14
N GLU A 14 -10.39 12.04 23.98
CA GLU A 14 -9.60 11.47 22.89
C GLU A 14 -8.77 12.56 22.19
N PRO A 15 -7.44 12.39 22.07
CA PRO A 15 -6.60 13.33 21.32
C PRO A 15 -7.00 13.35 19.83
N PRO A 16 -6.83 14.49 19.14
CA PRO A 16 -7.24 14.63 17.75
C PRO A 16 -6.51 13.62 16.86
N LYS A 17 -7.27 12.81 16.11
CA LYS A 17 -6.75 11.90 15.08
C LYS A 17 -6.38 12.65 13.80
N THR A 18 -5.40 13.54 13.90
CA THR A 18 -4.60 14.09 12.79
C THR A 18 -3.23 14.39 13.41
N SER A 19 -2.06 13.98 12.92
CA SER A 19 -1.63 13.62 11.58
C SER A 19 -0.31 12.84 11.71
N CYS A 20 -0.32 11.54 11.43
CA CYS A 20 0.92 10.76 11.25
C CYS A 20 1.14 10.47 9.74
N SER A 21 0.05 10.45 8.96
CA SER A 21 0.02 10.20 7.52
C SER A 21 0.77 11.24 6.68
N HIS A 22 0.93 12.48 7.17
CA HIS A 22 1.57 13.57 6.42
C HIS A 22 3.11 13.46 6.41
N MET A 23 3.72 12.78 7.39
CA MET A 23 5.17 12.58 7.46
C MET A 23 5.68 11.48 6.50
N TYR A 24 4.84 10.48 6.21
CA TYR A 24 5.19 9.41 5.27
C TYR A 24 5.09 9.82 3.79
N LEU A 25 4.26 10.83 3.45
CA LEU A 25 4.08 11.29 2.07
C LEU A 25 5.27 12.11 1.55
N LEU A 26 5.87 12.97 2.40
CA LEU A 26 7.07 13.75 2.03
C LEU A 26 8.34 12.88 1.89
N SER A 27 8.43 11.82 2.69
CA SER A 27 9.51 10.83 2.59
C SER A 27 9.44 10.03 1.28
N PHE A 28 8.23 9.85 0.74
CA PHE A 28 7.99 9.06 -0.46
C PHE A 28 8.33 9.81 -1.75
N PHE A 29 8.06 11.12 -1.78
CA PHE A 29 8.34 11.97 -2.94
C PHE A 29 9.86 12.13 -3.19
N PHE A 30 10.67 12.14 -2.12
CA PHE A 30 12.14 12.22 -2.23
C PHE A 30 12.78 10.87 -2.62
N PHE A 31 12.13 9.75 -2.33
CA PHE A 31 12.65 8.40 -2.61
C PHE A 31 12.44 7.95 -4.07
N PHE A 32 11.43 8.48 -4.77
CA PHE A 32 11.08 8.03 -6.13
C PHE A 32 11.93 8.67 -7.25
N HIS A 33 12.65 9.78 -7.01
CA HIS A 33 13.35 10.50 -8.07
C HIS A 33 14.80 10.04 -8.34
N LYS A 34 15.43 9.25 -7.46
CA LYS A 34 16.80 8.79 -7.70
C LYS A 34 16.92 7.30 -7.43
N SER A 35 17.21 6.51 -8.46
CA SER A 35 18.41 5.65 -8.51
C SER A 35 18.27 4.54 -9.56
N THR A 36 18.68 4.82 -10.80
CA THR A 36 19.30 3.84 -11.69
C THR A 36 20.83 3.97 -11.55
N ALA A 37 21.42 3.24 -10.61
CA ALA A 37 22.88 3.12 -10.51
C ALA A 37 23.26 1.70 -10.07
N ARG A 38 24.14 1.04 -10.83
CA ARG A 38 24.65 -0.32 -10.56
C ARG A 38 25.17 -0.42 -9.13
N LYS A 39 24.72 -1.44 -8.40
CA LYS A 39 24.83 -1.56 -6.94
C LYS A 39 25.53 -2.87 -6.56
N SER A 40 26.51 -2.81 -5.65
CA SER A 40 27.27 -3.95 -5.12
C SER A 40 26.37 -5.05 -4.51
N LEU A 41 26.84 -6.29 -4.41
CA LEU A 41 26.07 -7.45 -3.91
C LEU A 41 25.37 -7.21 -2.56
N ARG A 42 25.99 -6.48 -1.62
CA ARG A 42 25.36 -6.07 -0.35
C ARG A 42 24.22 -5.07 -0.53
N SER A 43 24.34 -4.18 -1.51
CA SER A 43 23.27 -3.24 -1.86
C SER A 43 22.17 -3.88 -2.72
N LEU A 44 22.46 -4.98 -3.43
CA LEU A 44 21.45 -5.79 -4.12
C LEU A 44 20.52 -6.49 -3.10
N ALA A 45 21.07 -7.11 -2.04
CA ALA A 45 20.26 -7.76 -1.00
C ALA A 45 19.29 -6.79 -0.27
N ARG A 46 19.71 -5.54 -0.02
CA ARG A 46 18.81 -4.50 0.51
C ARG A 46 17.82 -3.97 -0.52
N TYR A 47 18.17 -4.02 -1.79
CA TYR A 47 17.30 -3.62 -2.89
C TYR A 47 16.21 -4.66 -3.16
N GLU A 48 16.51 -5.96 -3.01
CA GLU A 48 15.55 -7.06 -3.17
C GLU A 48 14.34 -6.95 -2.23
N THR A 49 14.53 -6.38 -1.03
CA THR A 49 13.45 -6.14 -0.05
C THR A 49 12.90 -4.72 -0.08
N SER A 50 13.39 -3.88 -0.99
CA SER A 50 13.01 -2.47 -1.05
C SER A 50 11.58 -2.30 -1.58
N LEU A 51 10.90 -1.29 -1.02
CA LEU A 51 9.55 -0.93 -1.47
C LEU A 51 9.53 -0.52 -2.96
N CYS A 52 10.63 0.01 -3.48
CA CYS A 52 10.80 0.31 -4.91
C CYS A 52 10.67 -0.96 -5.77
N LEU A 53 11.41 -2.02 -5.43
CA LEU A 53 11.34 -3.27 -6.17
C LEU A 53 9.98 -3.95 -6.04
N LEU A 54 9.40 -3.93 -4.84
CA LEU A 54 8.04 -4.44 -4.61
C LEU A 54 7.03 -3.70 -5.47
N THR A 55 7.11 -2.38 -5.54
CA THR A 55 6.21 -1.55 -6.37
C THR A 55 6.37 -1.88 -7.85
N ARG A 56 7.61 -2.10 -8.32
CA ARG A 56 7.86 -2.50 -9.71
C ARG A 56 7.24 -3.86 -10.04
N ARG A 57 7.51 -4.89 -9.22
CA ARG A 57 6.93 -6.23 -9.43
C ARG A 57 5.40 -6.22 -9.32
N PHE A 58 4.87 -5.42 -8.40
CA PHE A 58 3.43 -5.21 -8.24
C PHE A 58 2.81 -4.56 -9.47
N ALA A 59 3.45 -3.53 -10.04
CA ALA A 59 3.01 -2.88 -11.28
C ALA A 59 3.05 -3.83 -12.48
N GLU A 60 4.09 -4.67 -12.58
CA GLU A 60 4.18 -5.72 -13.61
C GLU A 60 2.99 -6.70 -13.49
N LYS A 61 2.63 -7.16 -12.28
CA LYS A 61 1.44 -8.00 -12.07
C LYS A 61 0.14 -7.29 -12.43
N LEU A 62 0.02 -6.02 -12.04
CA LEU A 62 -1.16 -5.20 -12.33
C LEU A 62 -1.35 -5.00 -13.84
N SER A 63 -0.27 -4.76 -14.59
CA SER A 63 -0.29 -4.62 -16.06
C SER A 63 -0.68 -5.91 -16.80
N ARG A 64 -0.39 -7.08 -16.21
CA ARG A 64 -0.74 -8.40 -16.77
C ARG A 64 -2.12 -8.88 -16.35
N SER A 65 -2.73 -8.24 -15.34
CA SER A 65 -4.02 -8.66 -14.80
C SER A 65 -5.17 -8.35 -15.78
N VAL A 66 -6.02 -9.36 -16.00
CA VAL A 66 -7.19 -9.22 -16.87
C VAL A 66 -8.20 -8.29 -16.20
N ASN A 67 -8.66 -7.27 -16.92
CA ASN A 67 -9.52 -6.18 -16.43
C ASN A 67 -8.88 -5.22 -15.40
N GLY A 68 -7.56 -5.27 -15.24
CA GLY A 68 -6.84 -4.39 -14.32
C GLY A 68 -7.17 -4.64 -12.85
N VAL A 69 -7.74 -5.80 -12.49
CA VAL A 69 -8.10 -6.16 -11.12
C VAL A 69 -7.03 -7.08 -10.56
N LEU A 70 -6.54 -6.78 -9.36
CA LEU A 70 -5.46 -7.52 -8.72
C LEU A 70 -5.86 -7.94 -7.30
N ASP A 71 -5.71 -9.24 -7.00
CA ASP A 71 -5.92 -9.80 -5.65
C ASP A 71 -4.64 -9.63 -4.82
N LEU A 72 -4.80 -9.00 -3.66
CA LEU A 72 -3.70 -8.72 -2.74
C LEU A 72 -3.18 -9.98 -2.03
N ASN A 73 -3.98 -11.04 -1.90
CA ASN A 73 -3.53 -12.31 -1.30
C ASN A 73 -2.63 -13.07 -2.27
N GLU A 74 -3.07 -13.23 -3.52
CA GLU A 74 -2.30 -13.91 -4.57
C GLU A 74 -0.94 -13.24 -4.76
N VAL A 75 -0.93 -11.91 -4.87
CA VAL A 75 0.31 -11.14 -5.00
C VAL A 75 1.21 -11.25 -3.77
N SER A 76 0.63 -11.39 -2.57
CA SER A 76 1.40 -11.58 -1.34
C SER A 76 2.14 -12.92 -1.35
N GLU A 77 1.48 -13.97 -1.82
CA GLU A 77 2.05 -15.32 -1.94
C GLU A 77 3.09 -15.38 -3.06
N GLU A 78 2.78 -14.86 -4.24
CA GLU A 78 3.66 -14.91 -5.40
C GLU A 78 4.92 -14.05 -5.22
N LEU A 79 4.80 -12.87 -4.61
CA LEU A 79 5.97 -12.06 -4.28
C LEU A 79 6.70 -12.56 -3.03
N GLY A 80 6.14 -13.53 -2.29
CA GLY A 80 6.70 -14.04 -1.04
C GLY A 80 6.82 -12.98 0.05
N VAL A 81 5.91 -11.99 0.04
CA VAL A 81 6.03 -10.75 0.81
C VAL A 81 4.87 -10.64 1.78
N SER A 82 5.17 -10.20 3.02
CA SER A 82 4.14 -10.01 4.04
C SER A 82 3.06 -8.99 3.61
N LYS A 83 1.80 -9.25 4.00
CA LYS A 83 0.67 -8.34 3.75
C LYS A 83 0.92 -6.91 4.20
N ARG A 84 1.76 -6.71 5.22
CA ARG A 84 2.16 -5.38 5.70
C ARG A 84 2.83 -4.55 4.59
N ARG A 85 3.68 -5.14 3.77
CA ARG A 85 4.38 -4.45 2.68
C ARG A 85 3.49 -4.21 1.47
N ILE A 86 2.55 -5.12 1.21
CA ILE A 86 1.51 -4.91 0.18
C ILE A 86 0.67 -3.67 0.50
N TYR A 87 0.37 -3.41 1.78
CA TYR A 87 -0.29 -2.18 2.18
C TYR A 87 0.56 -0.92 1.97
N ASP A 88 1.88 -1.01 2.14
CA ASP A 88 2.77 0.12 1.83
C ASP A 88 2.69 0.47 0.33
N VAL A 89 2.77 -0.52 -0.55
CA VAL A 89 2.66 -0.33 -2.01
C VAL A 89 1.29 0.23 -2.39
N THR A 90 0.21 -0.35 -1.86
CA THR A 90 -1.15 0.11 -2.21
C THR A 90 -1.45 1.51 -1.65
N ASN A 91 -0.93 1.88 -0.47
CA ASN A 91 -1.11 3.23 0.07
C ASN A 91 -0.41 4.29 -0.79
N VAL A 92 0.76 3.97 -1.32
CA VAL A 92 1.46 4.82 -2.29
C VAL A 92 0.62 4.99 -3.54
N LEU A 93 0.24 3.89 -4.20
CA LEU A 93 -0.52 3.94 -5.45
C LEU A 93 -1.89 4.61 -5.28
N LYS A 94 -2.51 4.48 -4.10
CA LYS A 94 -3.73 5.22 -3.72
C LYS A 94 -3.46 6.71 -3.56
N GLY A 95 -2.33 7.08 -2.97
CA GLY A 95 -1.92 8.48 -2.78
C GLY A 95 -1.75 9.23 -4.10
N ILE A 96 -1.22 8.56 -5.11
CA ILE A 96 -1.09 9.07 -6.50
C ILE A 96 -2.36 8.82 -7.35
N ARG A 97 -3.42 8.26 -6.76
CA ARG A 97 -4.72 7.98 -7.41
C ARG A 97 -4.65 7.07 -8.65
N LEU A 98 -3.67 6.17 -8.72
CA LEU A 98 -3.52 5.20 -9.83
C LEU A 98 -4.35 3.93 -9.64
N ILE A 99 -4.79 3.65 -8.41
CA ILE A 99 -5.60 2.47 -8.08
C ILE A 99 -6.82 2.82 -7.24
N ARG A 100 -7.89 2.07 -7.43
CA ARG A 100 -9.12 2.10 -6.61
C ARG A 100 -9.31 0.80 -5.86
N LYS A 101 -9.97 0.88 -4.71
CA LYS A 101 -10.40 -0.31 -3.95
C LYS A 101 -11.65 -0.88 -4.60
N LYS A 102 -11.62 -2.16 -4.97
CA LYS A 102 -12.79 -2.92 -5.45
C LYS A 102 -13.46 -3.68 -4.32
N SER A 103 -12.66 -4.42 -3.53
CA SER A 103 -13.14 -5.24 -2.40
C SER A 103 -12.12 -5.24 -1.25
N LYS A 104 -12.38 -5.96 -0.15
CA LYS A 104 -11.45 -6.04 1.00
C LYS A 104 -10.03 -6.50 0.61
N SER A 105 -9.92 -7.46 -0.31
CA SER A 105 -8.65 -7.99 -0.83
C SER A 105 -8.38 -7.65 -2.30
N HIS A 106 -9.22 -6.87 -2.95
CA HIS A 106 -9.11 -6.62 -4.39
C HIS A 106 -8.95 -5.12 -4.68
N ILE A 107 -7.98 -4.81 -5.53
CA ILE A 107 -7.77 -3.47 -6.07
C ILE A 107 -7.96 -3.48 -7.58
N GLN A 108 -8.24 -2.32 -8.16
CA GLN A 108 -8.41 -2.14 -9.59
C GLN A 108 -7.58 -0.94 -10.07
N TRP A 109 -6.90 -1.10 -11.21
CA TRP A 109 -6.25 -0.03 -11.95
C TRP A 109 -7.30 0.94 -12.50
N VAL A 110 -7.03 2.24 -12.37
CA VAL A 110 -7.91 3.32 -12.86
C VAL A 110 -7.65 3.61 -14.33
#